data_AF-A0A182EXQ0-F1
#
_entry.id   AF-A0A182EXQ0-F1
#
_cell.length_a   1.000
_cell.length_b   1.000
_cell.length_c   1.000
_cell.angle_alpha   90.00
_cell.angle_beta   90.00
_cell.angle_gamma   90.00
#
_symmetry.space_group_name_H-M   'P 1'
#
loop_
_entity.id
_entity.type
_entity.pdbx_description
1 polymer ?
#
loop_
_entity_poly.entity_id
_entity_poly.type
_entity_poly.pdbx_seq_one_letter_code
_entity_poly.pdbx_strand_id
1 'polypeptide(L)'
;NFNGTQAQKRLVIGGEAALWGEWVDESNVISRLWPRASAVAERLWSSAETTDIGKAWPRLYEMQCRMKAQGYPVQPAEGPGYCEHEYKIQLPLYE
;
A
#
# COMPACT_ATOMS: atom_id res chain seq x y z
N ASN A 1 -4.28 -20.26 -6.27
CA ASN A 1 -5.26 -20.99 -7.10
C ASN A 1 -5.69 -22.22 -6.33
N PHE A 2 -6.92 -22.27 -5.81
CA PHE A 2 -7.39 -23.38 -4.98
C PHE A 2 -8.23 -24.37 -5.80
N ASN A 3 -8.30 -25.62 -5.33
CA ASN A 3 -9.11 -26.66 -5.98
C ASN A 3 -10.60 -26.38 -5.74
N GLY A 4 -11.38 -26.28 -6.80
CA GLY A 4 -12.81 -25.99 -6.74
C GLY A 4 -13.40 -25.75 -8.13
N THR A 5 -14.69 -26.01 -8.28
CA THR A 5 -15.45 -25.73 -9.50
C THR A 5 -15.50 -24.22 -9.77
N GLN A 6 -15.81 -23.82 -11.01
CA GLN A 6 -16.01 -22.40 -11.31
C GLN A 6 -17.11 -21.77 -10.44
N ALA A 7 -18.17 -22.53 -10.14
CA ALA A 7 -19.25 -22.08 -9.27
C ALA A 7 -18.76 -21.81 -7.84
N GLN A 8 -17.90 -22.69 -7.29
CA GLN A 8 -17.30 -22.49 -5.97
C GLN A 8 -16.35 -21.28 -5.95
N LYS A 9 -15.57 -21.07 -7.00
CA LYS A 9 -14.66 -19.91 -7.10
C LYS A 9 -15.39 -18.58 -7.15
N ARG A 10 -16.59 -18.54 -7.76
CA ARG A 10 -17.44 -17.33 -7.82
C ARG A 10 -18.01 -16.90 -6.46
N LEU A 11 -17.92 -17.76 -5.44
CA LEU A 11 -18.33 -17.38 -4.07
C LEU A 11 -17.31 -16.45 -3.40
N VAL A 12 -16.10 -16.33 -3.92
CA VAL A 12 -15.10 -15.40 -3.42
C VAL A 12 -15.42 -14.00 -3.93
N ILE A 13 -15.77 -13.10 -3.01
CA ILE A 13 -16.17 -11.72 -3.33
C ILE A 13 -15.01 -10.71 -3.20
N GLY A 14 -13.88 -11.11 -2.62
CA GLY A 14 -12.73 -10.23 -2.42
C GLY A 14 -11.83 -10.67 -1.27
N GLY A 15 -11.21 -9.69 -0.62
CA GLY A 15 -10.34 -9.86 0.53
C GLY A 15 -10.09 -8.53 1.23
N GLU A 16 -9.32 -8.56 2.32
CA GLU A 16 -9.02 -7.37 3.12
C GLU A 16 -7.56 -7.35 3.57
N ALA A 17 -7.04 -6.15 3.79
CA ALA A 17 -5.78 -5.95 4.50
C ALA A 17 -6.11 -5.69 5.97
N ALA A 18 -5.69 -6.60 6.86
CA ALA A 18 -5.89 -6.45 8.29
C ALA A 18 -4.65 -5.82 8.95
N LEU A 19 -4.87 -4.77 9.75
CA LEU A 19 -3.87 -4.18 10.61
C LEU A 19 -4.35 -4.30 12.06
N TRP A 20 -3.80 -5.28 12.77
CA TRP A 20 -4.17 -5.55 14.15
C TRP A 20 -3.61 -4.49 15.11
N GLY A 21 -4.42 -4.11 16.08
CA GLY A 21 -4.22 -2.92 16.92
C GLY A 21 -3.30 -3.11 18.14
N GLU A 22 -2.71 -4.28 18.36
CA GLU A 22 -1.95 -4.57 19.59
C GLU A 22 -0.73 -3.65 19.77
N TRP A 23 -0.15 -3.17 18.66
CA TRP A 23 1.02 -2.28 18.64
C TRP A 23 0.87 -1.15 17.60
N VAL A 24 -0.38 -0.79 17.30
CA VAL A 24 -0.71 0.20 16.27
C VAL A 24 -1.62 1.27 16.86
N ASP A 25 -1.20 2.51 16.71
CA ASP A 25 -1.92 3.69 17.15
C ASP A 25 -1.74 4.83 16.12
N GLU A 26 -2.24 6.02 16.43
CA GLU A 26 -2.15 7.20 15.56
C GLU A 26 -0.70 7.50 15.11
N SER A 27 0.29 7.21 15.95
CA SER A 27 1.69 7.54 15.68
C SER A 27 2.28 6.73 14.51
N ASN A 28 1.72 5.55 14.21
CA ASN A 28 2.31 4.62 13.26
C ASN A 28 1.33 3.95 12.29
N VAL A 29 0.01 4.21 12.41
CA VAL A 29 -1.00 3.57 11.58
C VAL A 29 -0.77 3.81 10.08
N ILE A 30 -0.44 5.04 9.68
CA ILE A 30 -0.27 5.38 8.26
C ILE A 30 1.01 4.76 7.69
N SER A 31 2.14 4.92 8.37
CA SER A 31 3.43 4.40 7.91
C SER A 31 3.44 2.87 7.88
N ARG A 32 2.76 2.21 8.82
CA ARG A 32 2.59 0.76 8.80
C ARG A 32 1.67 0.33 7.66
N LEU A 33 0.52 0.98 7.47
CA LEU A 33 -0.46 0.51 6.50
C LEU A 33 -0.01 0.76 5.06
N TRP A 34 0.56 1.92 4.78
CA TRP A 34 0.81 2.40 3.43
C TRP A 34 2.32 2.54 3.15
N PRO A 35 2.80 2.06 1.98
CA PRO A 35 2.04 1.69 0.79
C PRO A 35 1.70 0.18 0.69
N ARG A 36 1.88 -0.62 1.75
CA ARG A 36 1.63 -2.08 1.71
C ARG A 36 0.18 -2.41 1.34
N ALA A 37 -0.78 -1.69 1.89
CA ALA A 37 -2.19 -1.87 1.55
C ALA A 37 -2.50 -1.56 0.07
N SER A 38 -1.69 -0.74 -0.62
CA SER A 38 -1.84 -0.50 -2.06
C SER A 38 -1.64 -1.76 -2.90
N ALA A 39 -0.77 -2.68 -2.46
CA ALA A 39 -0.57 -3.96 -3.13
C ALA A 39 -1.81 -4.87 -3.02
N VAL A 40 -2.48 -4.87 -1.86
CA VAL A 40 -3.75 -5.59 -1.67
C VAL A 40 -4.84 -4.96 -2.54
N ALA A 41 -4.92 -3.63 -2.56
CA ALA A 41 -5.87 -2.90 -3.41
C ALA A 41 -5.70 -3.26 -4.89
N GLU A 42 -4.46 -3.28 -5.41
CA GLU A 42 -4.20 -3.68 -6.79
C GLU A 42 -4.61 -5.13 -7.06
N ARG A 43 -4.31 -6.07 -6.17
CA ARG A 43 -4.67 -7.48 -6.34
C ARG A 43 -6.19 -7.69 -6.39
N LEU A 44 -6.95 -6.90 -5.65
CA LEU A 44 -8.42 -6.99 -5.60
C LEU A 44 -9.11 -6.23 -6.72
N TRP A 45 -8.44 -5.26 -7.34
CA TRP A 45 -9.00 -4.41 -8.39
C TRP A 45 -8.57 -4.82 -9.81
N SER A 46 -7.30 -5.11 -10.01
CA SER A 46 -6.72 -5.38 -11.33
C SER A 46 -7.08 -6.78 -11.84
N SER A 47 -6.86 -6.99 -13.14
CA SER A 47 -7.09 -8.30 -13.76
C SER A 47 -6.24 -9.39 -13.08
N ALA A 48 -6.75 -10.62 -13.06
CA ALA A 48 -6.09 -11.75 -12.42
C ALA A 48 -4.71 -12.07 -13.03
N GLU A 49 -4.49 -11.67 -14.28
CA GLU A 49 -3.26 -11.83 -15.04
C GLU A 49 -2.19 -10.78 -14.68
N THR A 50 -2.57 -9.71 -13.98
CA THR A 50 -1.62 -8.67 -13.53
C THR A 50 -0.86 -9.17 -12.30
N THR A 51 0.19 -9.97 -12.52
CA THR A 51 0.98 -10.61 -11.44
C THR A 51 2.49 -10.39 -11.54
N ASP A 52 2.96 -9.67 -12.55
CA ASP A 52 4.38 -9.40 -12.76
C ASP A 52 4.89 -8.38 -11.75
N ILE A 53 5.76 -8.86 -10.85
CA ILE A 53 6.35 -8.08 -9.77
C ILE A 53 7.28 -6.97 -10.31
N GLY A 54 8.03 -7.26 -11.38
CA GLY A 54 8.93 -6.27 -12.00
C GLY A 54 8.17 -5.09 -12.60
N LYS A 55 6.93 -5.31 -13.06
CA LYS A 55 6.02 -4.25 -13.52
C LYS A 55 5.22 -3.58 -12.40
N ALA A 56 5.16 -4.20 -11.21
CA ALA A 56 4.46 -3.65 -10.06
C ALA A 56 5.31 -2.59 -9.34
N TRP A 57 6.60 -2.87 -9.16
CA TRP A 57 7.51 -2.00 -8.41
C TRP A 57 7.53 -0.53 -8.85
N PRO A 58 7.70 -0.19 -10.14
CA PRO A 58 7.71 1.22 -10.56
C PRO A 58 6.41 1.95 -10.24
N ARG A 59 5.26 1.27 -10.32
CA ARG A 59 3.94 1.86 -10.04
C ARG A 59 3.68 1.96 -8.55
N LEU A 60 4.15 1.01 -7.76
CA LEU A 60 4.07 1.09 -6.29
C LEU A 60 4.96 2.21 -5.74
N TYR A 61 6.14 2.40 -6.33
CA TYR A 61 7.04 3.51 -6.02
C TYR A 61 6.41 4.87 -6.35
N GLU A 62 5.80 4.99 -7.54
CA GLU A 62 5.06 6.20 -7.91
C GLU A 62 3.90 6.47 -6.94
N MET A 63 3.12 5.45 -6.58
CA MET A 63 2.03 5.56 -5.61
C MET A 63 2.52 6.02 -4.23
N GLN A 64 3.66 5.50 -3.76
CA GLN A 64 4.30 5.98 -2.53
C GLN A 64 4.62 7.47 -2.63
N CYS A 65 5.28 7.91 -3.71
CA CYS A 65 5.65 9.32 -3.86
C CYS A 65 4.42 10.23 -4.01
N ARG A 66 3.35 9.76 -4.66
CA ARG A 66 2.06 10.46 -4.72
C ARG A 66 1.47 10.66 -3.33
N MET A 67 1.48 9.63 -2.48
CA MET A 67 1.01 9.72 -1.10
C MET A 67 1.87 10.69 -0.26
N LYS A 68 3.20 10.66 -0.43
CA LYS A 68 4.10 11.63 0.23
C LYS A 68 3.81 13.06 -0.19
N ALA A 69 3.60 13.30 -1.49
CA ALA A 69 3.23 14.62 -2.02
C ALA A 69 1.88 15.13 -1.47
N GLN A 70 0.99 14.22 -1.08
CA GLN A 70 -0.27 14.53 -0.39
C GLN A 70 -0.11 14.74 1.12
N GLY A 71 1.11 14.60 1.66
CA GLY A 71 1.39 14.80 3.08
C GLY A 71 1.22 13.55 3.96
N TYR A 72 1.09 12.36 3.39
CA TYR A 72 1.02 11.14 4.19
C TYR A 72 2.42 10.63 4.58
N PRO A 73 2.65 10.25 5.85
CA PRO A 73 3.91 9.65 6.31
C PRO A 73 4.00 8.17 5.92
N VAL A 74 4.01 7.89 4.61
CA VAL A 74 4.15 6.52 4.07
C VAL A 74 5.57 5.98 4.19
N GLN A 75 5.70 4.69 4.46
CA GLN A 75 7.00 4.02 4.47
C GLN A 75 7.56 3.84 3.03
N PRO A 76 8.87 3.64 2.85
CA PRO A 76 9.44 3.24 1.57
C PRO A 76 8.87 1.90 1.07
N ALA A 77 8.55 1.81 -0.22
CA ALA A 77 8.03 0.61 -0.88
C ALA A 77 9.14 -0.38 -1.24
N GLU A 78 10.28 0.12 -1.73
CA GLU A 78 11.41 -0.67 -2.20
C GLU A 78 12.72 0.11 -2.10
N GLY A 79 13.81 -0.60 -1.77
CA GLY A 79 15.20 -0.19 -2.01
C GLY A 79 15.65 1.14 -1.37
N PRO A 80 16.92 1.52 -1.60
CA PRO A 80 17.35 2.91 -1.41
C PRO A 80 16.71 3.79 -2.49
N GLY A 81 16.07 4.89 -2.09
CA GLY A 81 15.38 5.79 -3.02
C GLY A 81 14.87 7.06 -2.32
N TYR A 82 14.31 7.98 -3.11
CA TYR A 82 13.73 9.23 -2.63
C TYR A 82 12.58 9.72 -3.54
N CYS A 83 11.62 10.42 -2.95
CA CYS A 83 10.60 11.13 -3.70
C CYS A 83 11.03 12.59 -3.88
N GLU A 84 10.73 13.18 -5.03
CA GLU A 84 11.00 14.62 -5.26
C GLU A 84 10.32 15.49 -4.20
N HIS A 85 9.09 15.12 -3.82
CA HIS A 85 8.34 15.71 -2.72
C HIS A 85 8.34 14.74 -1.54
N GLU A 86 9.27 14.97 -0.59
CA GLU A 86 9.32 14.23 0.66
C GLU A 86 8.26 14.72 1.66
N TYR A 87 7.86 13.83 2.56
CA TYR A 87 6.97 14.19 3.66
C TYR A 87 7.65 15.24 4.55
N LYS A 88 7.09 16.45 4.56
CA LYS A 88 7.54 17.52 5.45
C LYS A 88 6.76 17.39 6.75
N ILE A 89 7.43 16.94 7.81
CA ILE A 89 6.96 17.20 9.17
C ILE A 89 6.93 18.72 9.28
N GLN A 90 5.74 19.31 9.29
CA GLN A 90 5.60 20.69 9.70
C GLN A 90 5.89 20.70 11.19
N LEU A 91 7.18 20.76 11.54
CA LEU A 91 7.61 20.96 12.91
C LEU A 91 6.89 22.22 13.38
N PRO A 92 6.31 22.24 14.60
CA PRO A 92 5.79 23.48 15.13
C PRO A 92 6.94 24.49 15.08
N LEU A 93 6.79 25.50 14.21
CA LEU A 93 7.60 26.69 14.32
C LEU A 93 7.21 27.24 15.68
N TYR A 94 8.12 27.15 16.64
CA TYR A 94 7.99 27.90 17.86
C TYR A 94 7.86 29.37 17.43
N GLU A 95 6.75 30.00 17.74
CA GLU A 95 6.63 31.47 17.73
C GLU A 95 7.29 32.04 18.98
#